data_AF-A0A942ERV8-F1
#
_entry.id   AF-A0A942ERV8-F1
#
_cell.length_a   1.000
_cell.length_b   1.000
_cell.length_c   1.000
_cell.angle_alpha   90.00
_cell.angle_beta   90.00
_cell.angle_gamma   90.00
#
_symmetry.space_group_name_H-M   'P 1'
#
loop_
_entity.id
_entity.type
_entity.pdbx_description
1 polymer ?
#
loop_
_entity_poly.entity_id
_entity_poly.type
_entity_poly.pdbx_seq_one_letter_code
_entity_poly.pdbx_strand_id
1 'polypeptide(L)'
;MKSDALPLEYRAILKWVRQGSSVLDLGCGDGKLLDFLVREKKIRAQGIEIDEQAIYQCVTKGLSVFHEDIDHGLSGYGDKTFDYVILNQSLQQVKKPDVVVKEALRVGREVIIGFPNFAHYQARFQIFFKGKTPVTPSLPYEWHDTPNLHFLSISDFIEYCHWRDIKIKRSIFIGKNRAVKLFPNLFGMTGIFLVSNGKSAA
;
A
#
# COMPACT_ATOMS: atom_id res chain seq x y z
N MET A 1 -15.37 -14.53 -10.46
CA MET A 1 -16.01 -13.18 -10.44
C MET A 1 -15.31 -12.34 -11.49
N LYS A 2 -15.99 -11.64 -12.40
CA LYS A 2 -15.31 -10.90 -13.49
C LYS A 2 -14.47 -9.75 -12.93
N SER A 3 -13.27 -9.57 -13.45
CA SER A 3 -12.24 -8.62 -12.97
C SER A 3 -12.61 -7.12 -13.09
N ASP A 4 -13.74 -6.80 -13.72
CA ASP A 4 -14.21 -5.42 -13.91
C ASP A 4 -14.95 -4.84 -12.68
N ALA A 5 -15.29 -5.66 -11.68
CA ALA A 5 -15.89 -5.19 -10.42
C ALA A 5 -14.84 -4.84 -9.34
N LEU A 6 -13.54 -5.08 -9.60
CA LEU A 6 -12.49 -4.77 -8.63
C LEU A 6 -12.10 -3.28 -8.65
N PRO A 7 -11.74 -2.71 -7.48
CA PRO A 7 -11.05 -1.44 -7.42
C PRO A 7 -9.85 -1.41 -8.37
N LEU A 8 -9.63 -0.26 -9.02
CA LEU A 8 -8.56 -0.10 -10.02
C LEU A 8 -7.17 -0.37 -9.41
N GLU A 9 -7.02 -0.07 -8.13
CA GLU A 9 -5.83 -0.35 -7.32
C GLU A 9 -5.54 -1.84 -7.31
N TYR A 10 -6.53 -2.67 -6.96
CA TYR A 10 -6.36 -4.12 -6.88
C TYR A 10 -6.04 -4.70 -8.25
N ARG A 11 -6.66 -4.19 -9.32
CA ARG A 11 -6.35 -4.60 -10.70
C ARG A 11 -4.90 -4.30 -11.08
N ALA A 12 -4.34 -3.18 -10.60
CA ALA A 12 -2.94 -2.85 -10.84
C ALA A 12 -2.01 -3.83 -10.10
N ILE A 13 -2.28 -4.07 -8.81
CA ILE A 13 -1.50 -5.01 -7.98
C ILE A 13 -1.54 -6.42 -8.59
N LEU A 14 -2.73 -6.91 -8.97
CA LEU A 14 -2.90 -8.19 -9.67
C LEU A 14 -2.06 -8.29 -10.95
N LYS A 15 -1.91 -7.21 -11.72
CA LYS A 15 -1.08 -7.22 -12.93
C LYS A 15 0.42 -7.32 -12.62
N TRP A 16 0.85 -6.86 -11.45
CA TRP A 16 2.27 -6.85 -11.07
C TRP A 16 2.67 -8.13 -10.35
N VAL A 17 1.80 -8.71 -9.53
CA VAL A 17 2.05 -9.96 -8.83
C VAL A 17 2.09 -11.13 -9.81
N ARG A 18 3.22 -11.85 -9.79
CA ARG A 18 3.44 -13.06 -10.60
C ARG A 18 2.62 -14.24 -10.05
N GLN A 19 2.11 -15.07 -10.96
CA GLN A 19 1.41 -16.30 -10.59
C GLN A 19 2.31 -17.23 -9.77
N GLY A 20 1.76 -17.86 -8.72
CA GLY A 20 2.48 -18.81 -7.86
C GLY A 20 3.50 -18.20 -6.90
N SER A 21 3.64 -16.87 -6.86
CA SER A 21 4.59 -16.18 -5.99
C SER A 21 4.22 -16.27 -4.51
N SER A 22 5.19 -16.07 -3.60
CA SER A 22 4.93 -15.85 -2.17
C SER A 22 4.68 -14.36 -1.89
N VAL A 23 3.63 -14.06 -1.14
CA VAL A 23 3.19 -12.70 -0.84
C VAL A 23 2.95 -12.53 0.66
N LEU A 24 3.53 -11.48 1.23
CA LEU A 24 3.21 -10.97 2.56
C LEU A 24 2.42 -9.66 2.42
N ASP A 25 1.26 -9.56 3.05
CA ASP A 25 0.42 -8.34 3.03
C ASP A 25 0.40 -7.70 4.43
N LEU A 26 0.93 -6.49 4.54
CA LEU A 26 1.13 -5.75 5.80
C LEU A 26 -0.01 -4.76 6.02
N GLY A 27 -0.81 -5.00 7.06
CA GLY A 27 -2.09 -4.33 7.25
C GLY A 27 -3.09 -4.82 6.20
N CYS A 28 -3.30 -6.14 6.15
CA CYS A 28 -4.13 -6.76 5.12
C CYS A 28 -5.63 -6.44 5.26
N GLY A 29 -6.05 -5.81 6.37
CA GLY A 29 -7.43 -5.49 6.67
C GLY A 29 -8.31 -6.73 6.61
N ASP A 30 -9.48 -6.61 5.99
CA ASP A 30 -10.39 -7.76 5.83
C ASP A 30 -9.88 -8.84 4.86
N GLY A 31 -8.71 -8.68 4.26
CA GLY A 31 -8.09 -9.67 3.37
C GLY A 31 -8.72 -9.74 1.98
N LYS A 32 -9.56 -8.78 1.56
CA LYS A 32 -10.14 -8.77 0.20
C LYS A 32 -9.07 -8.84 -0.90
N LEU A 33 -8.03 -8.01 -0.82
CA LEU A 33 -6.94 -8.01 -1.81
C LEU A 33 -6.25 -9.39 -1.85
N LEU A 34 -5.94 -9.92 -0.67
CA LEU A 34 -5.23 -11.18 -0.51
C LEU A 34 -6.05 -12.37 -1.05
N ASP A 35 -7.35 -12.44 -0.76
CA ASP A 35 -8.28 -13.45 -1.30
C ASP A 35 -8.32 -13.41 -2.83
N PHE A 36 -8.38 -12.22 -3.44
CA PHE A 36 -8.31 -12.09 -4.90
C PHE A 36 -6.99 -12.59 -5.47
N LEU A 37 -5.86 -12.24 -4.85
CA LEU A 37 -4.55 -12.70 -5.29
C LEU A 37 -4.45 -14.23 -5.19
N VAL A 38 -4.91 -14.84 -4.10
CA VAL A 38 -4.91 -16.31 -3.94
C VAL A 38 -5.72 -16.98 -5.05
N ARG A 39 -6.94 -16.50 -5.33
CA ARG A 39 -7.82 -17.10 -6.34
C ARG A 39 -7.30 -16.92 -7.77
N GLU A 40 -6.91 -15.70 -8.13
CA GLU A 40 -6.58 -15.34 -9.51
C GLU A 40 -5.11 -15.63 -9.87
N LYS A 41 -4.20 -15.55 -8.89
CA LYS A 41 -2.76 -15.70 -9.07
C LYS A 41 -2.19 -16.94 -8.39
N LYS A 42 -3.00 -17.73 -7.68
CA LYS A 42 -2.57 -18.96 -7.02
C LYS A 42 -1.32 -18.75 -6.17
N ILE A 43 -1.24 -17.61 -5.50
CA ILE A 43 -0.09 -17.24 -4.67
C ILE A 43 -0.09 -18.03 -3.35
N ARG A 44 1.07 -18.10 -2.70
CA ARG A 44 1.18 -18.46 -1.28
C ARG A 44 1.10 -17.17 -0.47
N ALA A 45 -0.01 -16.98 0.23
CA ALA A 45 -0.35 -15.74 0.90
C ALA A 45 -0.17 -15.83 2.42
N GLN A 46 0.33 -14.75 3.01
CA GLN A 46 0.34 -14.51 4.44
C GLN A 46 -0.01 -13.05 4.71
N GLY A 47 -0.86 -12.79 5.70
CA GLY A 47 -1.22 -11.43 6.13
C GLY A 47 -0.71 -11.12 7.54
N ILE A 48 -0.51 -9.84 7.82
CA ILE A 48 -0.35 -9.30 9.17
C ILE A 48 -1.41 -8.22 9.37
N GLU A 49 -2.15 -8.29 10.47
CA GLU A 49 -3.19 -7.33 10.83
C GLU A 49 -3.24 -7.16 12.35
N ILE A 50 -3.60 -5.97 12.82
CA ILE A 50 -3.74 -5.63 14.24
C ILE A 50 -5.22 -5.59 14.68
N ASP A 51 -6.15 -5.35 13.74
CA ASP A 51 -7.58 -5.34 14.04
C ASP A 51 -8.16 -6.77 14.11
N GLU A 52 -8.66 -7.14 15.28
CA GLU A 52 -9.23 -8.47 15.52
C GLU A 52 -10.42 -8.78 14.60
N GLN A 53 -11.29 -7.79 14.33
CA GLN A 53 -12.47 -7.99 13.48
C GLN A 53 -12.09 -8.32 12.03
N ALA A 54 -11.09 -7.63 11.51
CA ALA A 54 -10.52 -7.86 10.20
C ALA A 54 -9.86 -9.26 10.11
N ILE A 55 -9.18 -9.70 11.16
CA ILE A 55 -8.61 -11.05 11.25
C ILE A 55 -9.70 -12.11 11.18
N TYR A 56 -10.80 -11.97 11.94
CA TYR A 56 -11.92 -12.91 11.85
C TYR A 56 -12.44 -13.03 10.43
N GLN A 57 -12.60 -11.90 9.71
CA GLN A 57 -13.03 -11.91 8.32
C GLN A 57 -12.02 -12.62 7.39
N CYS A 58 -10.72 -12.45 7.62
CA CYS A 58 -9.69 -13.17 6.88
C CYS A 58 -9.78 -14.69 7.10
N VAL A 59 -9.97 -15.12 8.35
CA VAL A 59 -10.11 -16.55 8.70
C VAL A 59 -11.33 -17.17 8.02
N THR A 60 -12.46 -16.46 7.96
CA THR A 60 -13.66 -16.96 7.24
C THR A 60 -13.43 -17.16 5.73
N LYS A 61 -12.43 -16.48 5.15
CA LYS A 61 -11.99 -16.64 3.76
C LYS A 61 -10.93 -17.72 3.58
N GLY A 62 -10.48 -18.37 4.67
CA GLY A 62 -9.42 -19.37 4.66
C GLY A 62 -8.01 -18.78 4.49
N LEU A 63 -7.82 -17.49 4.79
CA LEU A 63 -6.53 -16.82 4.70
C LEU A 63 -5.69 -17.07 5.97
N SER A 64 -4.37 -17.21 5.79
CA SER A 64 -3.42 -17.25 6.89
C SER A 64 -3.01 -15.83 7.26
N VAL A 65 -3.44 -15.36 8.43
CA VAL A 65 -3.19 -14.01 8.94
C VAL A 65 -2.70 -14.08 10.38
N PHE A 66 -1.66 -13.31 10.69
CA PHE A 66 -1.08 -13.19 12.03
C PHE A 66 -1.54 -11.90 12.69
N HIS A 67 -1.88 -11.99 13.97
CA HIS A 67 -2.21 -10.84 14.81
C HIS A 67 -0.92 -10.20 15.33
N GLU A 68 -0.35 -9.25 14.59
CA GLU A 68 0.91 -8.58 14.94
C GLU A 68 0.87 -7.10 14.56
N ASP A 69 1.64 -6.28 15.29
CA ASP A 69 1.84 -4.87 14.96
C ASP A 69 3.05 -4.71 14.03
N ILE A 70 2.82 -4.23 12.80
CA ILE A 70 3.88 -4.00 11.81
C ILE A 70 4.86 -2.91 12.24
N ASP A 71 4.51 -2.03 13.20
CA ASP A 71 5.43 -1.05 13.77
C ASP A 71 6.56 -1.69 14.60
N HIS A 72 6.40 -2.93 15.06
CA HIS A 72 7.45 -3.68 15.74
C HIS A 72 8.48 -4.30 14.77
N GLY A 73 8.27 -4.14 13.46
CA GLY A 73 9.15 -4.67 12.43
C GLY A 73 8.89 -6.14 12.10
N LEU A 74 9.74 -6.72 11.26
CA LEU A 74 9.54 -8.06 10.68
C LEU A 74 10.70 -8.99 11.02
N SER A 75 11.25 -8.87 12.24
CA SER A 75 12.45 -9.61 12.67
C SER A 75 12.28 -11.13 12.68
N GLY A 76 11.04 -11.63 12.81
CA GLY A 76 10.72 -13.05 12.70
C GLY A 76 10.87 -13.62 11.28
N TYR A 77 11.00 -12.75 10.27
CA TYR A 77 11.14 -13.13 8.87
C TYR A 77 12.58 -12.94 8.38
N GLY A 78 13.07 -13.95 7.68
CA GLY A 78 14.37 -13.89 7.00
C GLY A 78 14.36 -12.94 5.79
N ASP A 79 15.55 -12.55 5.35
CA ASP A 79 15.74 -11.71 4.18
C ASP A 79 15.20 -12.40 2.91
N LYS A 80 14.51 -11.64 2.05
CA LYS A 80 13.99 -12.10 0.74
C LYS A 80 13.14 -13.38 0.82
N THR A 81 12.48 -13.62 1.95
CA THR A 81 11.54 -14.74 2.18
C THR A 81 10.36 -14.69 1.22
N PHE A 82 9.87 -13.49 0.90
CA PHE A 82 8.72 -13.27 0.03
C PHE A 82 9.15 -12.73 -1.34
N ASP A 83 8.48 -13.20 -2.40
CA ASP A 83 8.63 -12.59 -3.73
C ASP A 83 8.07 -11.15 -3.72
N TYR A 84 6.94 -10.95 -3.04
CA TYR A 84 6.29 -9.65 -2.89
C TYR A 84 5.92 -9.36 -1.44
N VAL A 85 6.14 -8.12 -1.01
CA VAL A 85 5.50 -7.55 0.18
C VAL A 85 4.53 -6.47 -0.27
N ILE A 86 3.35 -6.40 0.32
CA ILE A 86 2.32 -5.41 -0.02
C ILE A 86 2.05 -4.53 1.20
N LEU A 87 2.06 -3.22 0.98
CA LEU A 87 1.65 -2.16 1.92
C LEU A 87 0.64 -1.30 1.18
N ASN A 88 -0.60 -1.76 1.08
CA ASN A 88 -1.64 -1.05 0.35
C ASN A 88 -2.62 -0.38 1.32
N GLN A 89 -2.59 0.95 1.38
CA GLN A 89 -3.40 1.79 2.25
C GLN A 89 -3.08 1.62 3.75
N SER A 90 -1.91 1.08 4.10
CA SER A 90 -1.46 0.89 5.48
C SER A 90 -0.29 1.80 5.88
N LEU A 91 0.58 2.21 4.93
CA LEU A 91 1.80 2.97 5.23
C LEU A 91 1.54 4.32 5.92
N GLN A 92 0.42 4.98 5.63
CA GLN A 92 0.10 6.27 6.24
C GLN A 92 -0.41 6.15 7.70
N GLN A 93 -0.72 4.93 8.15
CA GLN A 93 -1.27 4.64 9.49
C GLN A 93 -0.20 4.16 10.48
N VAL A 94 0.96 3.70 10.00
CA VAL A 94 2.04 3.22 10.88
C VAL A 94 2.75 4.37 11.59
N LYS A 95 3.27 4.13 12.79
CA LYS A 95 4.03 5.12 13.56
C LYS A 95 5.41 5.37 12.94
N LYS A 96 6.06 4.32 12.43
CA LYS A 96 7.45 4.38 11.91
C LYS A 96 7.54 3.95 10.43
N PRO A 97 7.03 4.77 9.49
CA PRO A 97 6.96 4.39 8.06
C PRO A 97 8.32 4.05 7.46
N ASP A 98 9.39 4.74 7.85
CA ASP A 98 10.75 4.44 7.37
C ASP A 98 11.24 3.05 7.77
N VAL A 99 10.96 2.65 9.02
CA VAL A 99 11.34 1.33 9.54
C VAL A 99 10.54 0.24 8.83
N VAL A 100 9.23 0.45 8.67
CA VAL A 100 8.32 -0.49 7.99
C VAL A 100 8.74 -0.69 6.53
N VAL A 101 9.02 0.38 5.78
CA VAL A 101 9.46 0.27 4.38
C VAL A 101 10.81 -0.43 4.28
N LYS A 102 11.77 -0.12 5.17
CA LYS A 102 13.06 -0.80 5.22
C LYS A 102 12.93 -2.30 5.48
N GLU A 103 12.11 -2.69 6.46
CA GLU A 103 11.86 -4.09 6.78
C GLU A 103 11.12 -4.81 5.66
N ALA A 104 10.13 -4.18 5.02
CA ALA A 104 9.45 -4.72 3.85
C ALA A 104 10.43 -4.99 2.69
N LEU A 105 11.35 -4.06 2.43
CA LEU A 105 12.39 -4.21 1.41
C LEU A 105 13.46 -5.26 1.79
N ARG A 106 13.65 -5.54 3.08
CA ARG A 106 14.54 -6.60 3.57
C ARG A 106 13.91 -7.98 3.35
N VAL A 107 12.66 -8.17 3.78
CA VAL A 107 11.98 -9.49 3.73
C VAL A 107 11.41 -9.81 2.36
N GLY A 108 11.13 -8.79 1.54
CA GLY A 108 10.59 -8.92 0.18
C GLY A 108 11.64 -8.74 -0.90
N ARG A 109 11.49 -9.45 -2.03
CA ARG A 109 12.29 -9.16 -3.24
C ARG A 109 11.81 -7.89 -3.94
N GLU A 110 10.50 -7.69 -3.96
CA GLU A 110 9.85 -6.48 -4.43
C GLU A 110 8.76 -6.07 -3.43
N VAL A 111 8.50 -4.77 -3.31
CA VAL A 111 7.49 -4.23 -2.41
C VAL A 111 6.49 -3.41 -3.21
N ILE A 112 5.21 -3.64 -3.00
CA ILE A 112 4.11 -2.88 -3.59
C ILE A 112 3.57 -1.94 -2.51
N ILE A 113 3.70 -0.64 -2.73
CA ILE A 113 3.28 0.38 -1.77
C ILE A 113 2.18 1.22 -2.42
N GLY A 114 1.00 1.26 -1.81
CA GLY A 114 -0.14 2.05 -2.24
C GLY A 114 -0.63 2.97 -1.12
N PHE A 115 -0.90 4.24 -1.41
CA PHE A 115 -1.33 5.21 -0.39
C PHE A 115 -2.18 6.33 -1.00
N PRO A 116 -3.05 6.99 -0.22
CA PRO A 116 -3.83 8.12 -0.69
C PRO A 116 -2.93 9.34 -0.88
N ASN A 117 -3.10 10.07 -1.97
CA ASN A 117 -2.34 11.27 -2.27
C ASN A 117 -2.96 12.49 -1.57
N PHE A 118 -2.34 12.94 -0.48
CA PHE A 118 -2.81 14.10 0.27
C PHE A 118 -2.72 15.42 -0.53
N ALA A 119 -1.89 15.46 -1.56
CA ALA A 119 -1.69 16.66 -2.38
C ALA A 119 -2.61 16.75 -3.61
N HIS A 120 -3.68 15.95 -3.66
CA HIS A 120 -4.71 16.04 -4.69
C HIS A 120 -5.38 17.44 -4.73
N TYR A 121 -5.81 17.91 -5.90
CA TYR A 121 -6.32 19.29 -6.08
C TYR A 121 -7.47 19.65 -5.13
N GLN A 122 -8.35 18.69 -4.78
CA GLN A 122 -9.46 18.94 -3.86
C GLN A 122 -8.96 19.28 -2.45
N ALA A 123 -7.91 18.58 -1.99
CA ALA A 123 -7.29 18.85 -0.70
C ALA A 123 -6.62 20.22 -0.69
N ARG A 124 -5.86 20.54 -1.75
CA ARG A 124 -5.25 21.87 -1.92
C ARG A 124 -6.28 22.99 -1.90
N PHE A 125 -7.40 22.82 -2.61
CA PHE A 125 -8.47 23.81 -2.66
C PHE A 125 -9.10 24.03 -1.27
N GLN A 126 -9.42 22.96 -0.54
CA GLN A 126 -10.00 23.08 0.80
C GLN A 126 -9.04 23.77 1.78
N ILE A 127 -7.76 23.40 1.77
CA ILE A 127 -6.76 24.04 2.63
C ILE A 127 -6.63 25.53 2.26
N PHE A 128 -6.42 25.83 0.98
CA PHE A 128 -6.15 27.20 0.54
C PHE A 128 -7.35 28.14 0.75
N PHE A 129 -8.55 27.73 0.31
CA PHE A 129 -9.71 28.62 0.34
C PHE A 129 -10.52 28.53 1.64
N LYS A 130 -10.51 27.39 2.33
CA LYS A 130 -11.29 27.21 3.57
C LYS A 130 -10.45 27.23 4.84
N GLY A 131 -9.13 27.06 4.74
CA GLY A 131 -8.24 26.99 5.92
C GLY A 131 -8.52 25.79 6.82
N LYS A 132 -9.01 24.68 6.26
CA LYS A 132 -9.41 23.48 7.02
C LYS A 132 -8.67 22.24 6.52
N THR A 133 -8.43 21.29 7.44
CA THR A 133 -7.98 19.94 7.08
C THR A 133 -8.95 19.34 6.06
N PRO A 134 -8.45 18.82 4.93
CA PRO A 134 -9.30 18.43 3.82
C PRO A 134 -10.00 17.09 4.08
N VAL A 135 -11.30 17.04 3.83
CA VAL A 135 -12.07 15.79 3.78
C VAL A 135 -12.40 15.49 2.32
N THR A 136 -11.91 14.36 1.80
CA THR A 136 -12.03 13.98 0.38
C THR A 136 -12.37 12.49 0.26
N PRO A 137 -12.80 11.99 -0.93
CA PRO A 137 -13.11 10.56 -1.05
C PRO A 137 -11.93 9.61 -0.75
N SER A 138 -10.69 10.07 -0.91
CA SER A 138 -9.48 9.31 -0.55
C SER A 138 -8.99 9.57 0.87
N LEU A 139 -9.56 10.57 1.56
CA LEU A 139 -9.26 10.95 2.94
C LEU A 139 -10.58 11.28 3.65
N PRO A 140 -11.44 10.28 3.90
CA PRO A 140 -12.83 10.50 4.32
C PRO A 140 -12.97 10.70 5.84
N TYR A 141 -11.94 11.21 6.50
CA TYR A 141 -11.85 11.33 7.95
C TYR A 141 -11.66 12.79 8.37
N GLU A 142 -12.29 13.15 9.48
CA GLU A 142 -12.03 14.42 10.16
C GLU A 142 -10.67 14.38 10.87
N TRP A 143 -10.05 15.54 11.10
CA TRP A 143 -8.69 15.62 11.65
C TRP A 143 -8.53 15.01 13.05
N HIS A 144 -9.62 14.94 13.82
CA HIS A 144 -9.64 14.41 15.19
C HIS A 144 -10.05 12.94 15.25
N ASP A 145 -10.47 12.35 14.14
CA ASP A 145 -10.97 10.98 14.05
C ASP A 145 -10.46 10.31 12.77
N THR A 146 -9.14 10.30 12.60
CA THR A 146 -8.44 9.73 11.45
C THR A 146 -7.43 8.69 11.91
N PRO A 147 -7.33 7.53 11.22
CA PRO A 147 -6.28 6.55 11.49
C PRO A 147 -4.93 6.97 10.87
N ASN A 148 -4.92 7.93 9.94
CA ASN A 148 -3.71 8.35 9.24
C ASN A 148 -2.87 9.26 10.15
N LEU A 149 -1.62 8.83 10.39
CA LEU A 149 -0.61 9.58 11.14
C LEU A 149 0.27 10.46 10.24
N HIS A 150 0.38 10.09 8.96
CA HIS A 150 1.24 10.75 7.99
C HIS A 150 0.45 11.24 6.77
N PHE A 151 0.82 12.42 6.26
CA PHE A 151 0.22 13.02 5.07
C PHE A 151 1.20 12.92 3.90
N LEU A 152 1.07 11.85 3.12
CA LEU A 152 2.00 11.53 2.04
C LEU A 152 1.45 11.98 0.69
N SER A 153 2.28 12.66 -0.11
CA SER A 153 2.01 12.91 -1.52
C SER A 153 2.79 11.96 -2.43
N ILE A 154 2.37 11.91 -3.71
CA ILE A 154 3.10 11.15 -4.73
C ILE A 154 4.52 11.69 -4.89
N SER A 155 4.69 13.01 -4.83
CA SER A 155 6.00 13.65 -4.94
C SER A 155 6.89 13.32 -3.75
N ASP A 156 6.35 13.38 -2.53
CA ASP A 156 7.12 13.06 -1.31
C ASP A 156 7.66 11.64 -1.34
N PHE A 157 6.84 10.67 -1.79
CA PHE A 157 7.29 9.28 -1.87
C PHE A 157 8.35 9.05 -2.96
N ILE A 158 8.25 9.74 -4.10
CA ILE A 158 9.28 9.67 -5.16
C ILE A 158 10.61 10.23 -4.63
N GLU A 159 10.56 11.36 -3.94
CA GLU A 159 11.75 11.97 -3.32
C GLU A 159 12.33 11.09 -2.21
N TYR A 160 11.47 10.52 -1.36
CA TYR A 160 11.86 9.53 -0.34
C TYR A 160 12.58 8.33 -0.97
N CYS A 161 12.05 7.79 -2.07
CA CYS A 161 12.70 6.68 -2.78
C CYS A 161 14.08 7.09 -3.31
N HIS A 162 14.21 8.30 -3.85
CA HIS A 162 15.50 8.81 -4.30
C HIS A 162 16.50 8.96 -3.14
N TRP A 163 16.07 9.56 -2.02
CA TRP A 163 16.92 9.75 -0.84
C TRP A 163 17.41 8.45 -0.20
N ARG A 164 16.58 7.40 -0.23
CA ARG A 164 16.88 6.09 0.34
C ARG A 164 17.49 5.07 -0.64
N ASP A 165 17.85 5.51 -1.84
CA ASP A 165 18.27 4.62 -2.94
C ASP A 165 17.32 3.43 -3.13
N ILE A 166 16.03 3.71 -3.19
CA ILE A 166 14.98 2.73 -3.47
C ILE A 166 14.64 2.81 -4.96
N LYS A 167 14.75 1.69 -5.65
CA LYS A 167 14.46 1.63 -7.09
C LYS A 167 12.96 1.50 -7.31
N ILE A 168 12.35 2.52 -7.90
CA ILE A 168 10.98 2.44 -8.43
C ILE A 168 11.00 1.66 -9.75
N LYS A 169 10.42 0.46 -9.77
CA LYS A 169 10.33 -0.40 -10.97
C LYS A 169 9.10 -0.07 -11.81
N ARG A 170 7.96 0.20 -11.16
CA ARG A 170 6.70 0.58 -11.81
C ARG A 170 5.94 1.54 -10.91
N SER A 171 5.13 2.40 -11.51
CA SER A 171 4.19 3.25 -10.80
C SER A 171 2.90 3.37 -11.60
N ILE A 172 1.78 3.50 -10.90
CA ILE A 172 0.49 3.87 -11.48
C ILE A 172 -0.22 4.82 -10.53
N PHE A 173 -0.93 5.79 -11.09
CA PHE A 173 -1.68 6.78 -10.32
C PHE A 173 -3.14 6.64 -10.68
N ILE A 174 -3.99 6.50 -9.67
CA ILE A 174 -5.42 6.26 -9.85
C ILE A 174 -6.16 7.54 -9.46
N GLY A 175 -6.95 8.08 -10.40
CA GLY A 175 -7.97 9.08 -10.11
C GLY A 175 -9.35 8.43 -9.99
N LYS A 176 -10.41 9.22 -9.91
CA LYS A 176 -11.78 8.76 -9.60
C LYS A 176 -12.22 7.47 -10.32
N ASN A 177 -12.07 7.42 -11.65
CA ASN A 177 -12.54 6.29 -12.46
C ASN A 177 -11.48 5.78 -13.47
N ARG A 178 -10.25 6.30 -13.43
CA ARG A 178 -9.22 5.98 -14.42
C ARG A 178 -7.81 6.24 -13.92
N ALA A 179 -6.84 5.63 -14.59
CA ALA A 179 -5.44 5.96 -14.39
C ALA A 179 -5.13 7.40 -14.85
N VAL A 180 -4.29 8.09 -14.10
CA VAL A 180 -3.82 9.46 -14.35
C VAL A 180 -2.38 9.40 -14.86
N LYS A 181 -2.10 10.07 -15.98
CA LYS A 181 -0.77 10.14 -16.58
C LYS A 181 -0.14 11.53 -16.50
N LEU A 182 -0.97 12.58 -16.64
CA LEU A 182 -0.52 13.97 -16.60
C LEU A 182 -0.72 14.52 -15.20
N PHE A 183 0.30 15.22 -14.68
CA PHE A 183 0.31 15.83 -13.34
C PHE A 183 -0.23 14.90 -12.24
N PRO A 184 0.36 13.70 -12.05
CA PRO A 184 -0.18 12.68 -11.15
C PRO A 184 -0.29 13.17 -9.71
N ASN A 185 0.64 14.01 -9.24
CA ASN A 185 0.55 14.57 -7.89
C ASN A 185 -0.62 15.55 -7.69
N LEU A 186 -1.18 16.11 -8.78
CA LEU A 186 -2.32 17.02 -8.74
C LEU A 186 -3.65 16.28 -8.93
N PHE A 187 -3.71 15.32 -9.86
CA PHE A 187 -4.96 14.66 -10.27
C PHE A 187 -5.10 13.20 -9.83
N GLY A 188 -4.04 12.57 -9.34
CA GLY A 188 -4.09 11.23 -8.74
C GLY A 188 -4.65 11.30 -7.33
N MET A 189 -5.64 10.46 -7.03
CA MET A 189 -6.18 10.24 -5.69
C MET A 189 -5.35 9.23 -4.89
N THR A 190 -4.78 8.24 -5.58
CA THR A 190 -3.93 7.19 -4.99
C THR A 190 -2.69 7.01 -5.85
N GLY A 191 -1.53 6.88 -5.21
CA GLY A 191 -0.30 6.42 -5.84
C GLY A 191 -0.03 4.97 -5.49
N ILE A 192 0.38 4.15 -6.48
CA ILE A 192 0.80 2.77 -6.26
C ILE A 192 2.15 2.58 -6.94
N PHE A 193 3.09 2.02 -6.22
CA PHE A 193 4.48 1.84 -6.63
C PHE A 193 4.90 0.39 -6.42
N LEU A 194 5.60 -0.17 -7.40
CA LEU A 194 6.38 -1.39 -7.24
C LEU A 194 7.84 -0.97 -7.09
N VAL A 195 8.42 -1.24 -5.94
CA VAL A 195 9.79 -0.85 -5.59
C VAL A 195 10.65 -2.05 -5.24
N SER A 196 11.96 -1.87 -5.27
CA SER A 196 12.94 -2.83 -4.77
C SER A 196 14.11 -2.06 -4.16
N ASN A 197 14.98 -2.74 -3.42
CA ASN A 197 16.24 -2.13 -3.01
C ASN A 197 16.99 -1.58 -4.23
N GLY A 198 17.56 -0.38 -4.10
CA GLY A 198 18.62 0.09 -4.98
C GLY A 198 19.84 -0.81 -4.82
N LYS A 199 20.79 -0.68 -5.74
CA LYS A 199 21.87 -1.66 -5.87
C LYS A 199 22.67 -1.82 -4.57
N SER A 200 22.53 -2.98 -3.92
CA SER A 200 23.70 -3.72 -3.43
C SER A 200 23.90 -4.91 -4.37
N ALA A 201 24.57 -4.63 -5.49
CA ALA A 201 25.09 -5.64 -6.39
C ALA A 201 26.52 -5.22 -6.77
N ALA A 202 27.40 -5.35 -5.78
CA ALA A 202 28.81 -5.69 -5.89
C ALA A 202 29.25 -6.19 -4.50
#